data_AF-A0A432SGE7-F1
#
_entry.id   AF-A0A432SGE7-F1
#
_cell.length_a   1.000
_cell.length_b   1.000
_cell.length_c   1.000
_cell.angle_alpha   90.00
_cell.angle_beta   90.00
_cell.angle_gamma   90.00
#
_symmetry.space_group_name_H-M   'P 1'
#
loop_
_entity.id
_entity.type
_entity.pdbx_description
1 polymer ?
#
loop_
_entity_poly.entity_id
_entity_poly.type
_entity_poly.pdbx_seq_one_letter_code
_entity_poly.pdbx_strand_id
1 'polypeptide(L)'
;NDLYFNLKTFKDSFIVLFKNILNKKSFKNRYLFKNGMRDYVKNIHSLKNKNFNIDKGIKNSIKGYFKDIGHYEDYTFSYEYLKYFKKTIDYCRNNNIKVLVYIPPMYSDHFDALSSAEYYDEFELFKKELVKVVDYVDFTGHNTITNNKNNYWDSSHLRKELTEVVMAKLFNAKSKKTPLDFGVAVNKDNIDEHLENLKAQIKSYDLDKTLGN
;
A
#
# COMPACT_ATOMS: atom_id res chain seq x y z
N ASN A 1 16.38 23.73 -0.29
CA ASN A 1 17.34 22.66 -0.65
C ASN A 1 16.64 21.66 -1.54
N ASP A 2 17.09 21.55 -2.78
CA ASP A 2 16.55 20.57 -3.73
C ASP A 2 16.97 19.15 -3.32
N LEU A 3 15.99 18.27 -3.14
CA LEU A 3 16.20 16.88 -2.72
C LEU A 3 17.08 16.11 -3.73
N TYR A 4 17.00 16.47 -5.00
CA TYR A 4 17.67 15.78 -6.11
C TYR A 4 18.93 16.52 -6.57
N PHE A 5 18.96 17.84 -6.48
CA PHE A 5 20.12 18.65 -6.89
C PHE A 5 20.92 19.15 -5.69
N ASN A 6 21.67 18.23 -5.05
CA ASN A 6 22.59 18.56 -3.96
C ASN A 6 23.87 17.71 -3.99
N LEU A 7 24.88 18.16 -3.23
CA LEU A 7 26.20 17.53 -3.14
C LEU A 7 26.14 16.06 -2.68
N LYS A 8 25.19 15.72 -1.80
CA LYS A 8 25.01 14.34 -1.33
C LYS A 8 24.53 13.45 -2.48
N THR A 9 23.51 13.87 -3.22
CA THR A 9 23.00 13.13 -4.39
C THR A 9 24.07 12.98 -5.48
N PHE A 10 24.91 14.00 -5.71
CA PHE A 10 26.05 13.91 -6.63
C PHE A 10 27.08 12.87 -6.18
N LYS A 11 27.49 12.91 -4.90
CA LYS A 11 28.44 11.94 -4.32
C LYS A 11 27.91 10.51 -4.40
N ASP A 12 26.64 10.31 -4.05
CA ASP A 12 25.99 9.00 -4.11
C ASP A 12 25.95 8.48 -5.56
N SER A 13 25.69 9.35 -6.54
CA SER A 13 25.70 9.02 -7.97
C SER A 13 27.10 8.61 -8.47
N PHE A 14 28.15 9.33 -8.06
CA PHE A 14 29.54 8.98 -8.41
C PHE A 14 29.96 7.62 -7.84
N ILE A 15 29.59 7.32 -6.59
CA ILE A 15 29.85 6.02 -5.95
C ILE A 15 29.16 4.89 -6.72
N VAL A 16 27.91 5.08 -7.13
CA VAL A 16 27.17 4.07 -7.91
C VAL A 16 27.83 3.83 -9.25
N LEU A 17 28.20 4.89 -9.98
CA LEU A 17 28.90 4.79 -11.27
C LEU A 17 30.20 3.99 -11.12
N PHE A 18 31.02 4.36 -10.13
CA PHE A 18 32.31 3.70 -9.89
C PHE A 18 32.15 2.21 -9.51
N LYS A 19 31.16 1.88 -8.67
CA LYS A 19 30.83 0.48 -8.33
C LYS A 19 30.38 -0.33 -9.55
N ASN A 20 29.61 0.28 -10.45
CA ASN A 20 29.18 -0.35 -11.70
C ASN A 20 30.37 -0.59 -12.65
N ILE A 21 31.26 0.38 -12.81
CA ILE A 21 32.49 0.26 -13.62
C ILE A 21 33.36 -0.89 -13.11
N LEU A 22 33.52 -1.03 -11.80
CA LEU A 22 34.29 -2.11 -11.20
C LEU A 22 33.61 -3.50 -11.26
N ASN A 23 32.46 -3.62 -11.93
CA ASN A 23 31.61 -4.80 -11.97
C ASN A 23 31.26 -5.37 -10.57
N LYS A 24 31.47 -4.56 -9.52
CA LYS A 24 31.01 -4.81 -8.16
C LYS A 24 29.55 -4.40 -8.10
N LYS A 25 28.68 -5.16 -8.80
CA LYS A 25 27.23 -4.94 -8.79
C LYS A 25 26.76 -4.84 -7.34
N SER A 26 26.49 -3.62 -6.90
CA SER A 26 26.02 -3.34 -5.55
C SER A 26 24.54 -3.69 -5.37
N PHE A 27 23.85 -3.98 -6.47
CA PHE A 27 22.44 -4.33 -6.49
C PHE A 27 22.24 -5.70 -7.15
N LYS A 28 21.62 -6.60 -6.38
CA LYS A 28 21.01 -7.82 -6.93
C LYS A 28 19.84 -7.36 -7.80
N ASN A 29 19.78 -7.78 -9.06
CA ASN A 29 18.64 -7.51 -9.94
C ASN A 29 17.34 -7.90 -9.21
N ARG A 30 16.47 -6.93 -8.96
CA ARG A 30 15.13 -7.19 -8.43
C ARG A 30 14.23 -7.43 -9.63
N TYR A 31 14.06 -8.70 -10.00
CA TYR A 31 13.12 -9.07 -11.04
C TYR A 31 11.70 -8.86 -10.50
N LEU A 32 10.95 -7.96 -11.15
CA LEU A 32 9.50 -7.93 -11.03
C LEU A 32 8.95 -9.12 -11.83
N PHE A 33 7.88 -9.75 -11.34
CA PHE A 33 7.20 -10.79 -12.11
C PHE A 33 6.52 -10.20 -13.35
N LYS A 34 6.03 -11.07 -14.25
CA LYS A 34 5.28 -10.67 -15.46
C LYS A 34 4.06 -9.78 -15.13
N ASN A 35 3.49 -9.92 -13.93
CA ASN A 35 2.40 -9.08 -13.41
C ASN A 35 2.88 -7.81 -12.67
N GLY A 36 4.16 -7.45 -12.78
CA GLY A 36 4.76 -6.26 -12.17
C GLY A 36 4.99 -6.35 -10.66
N MET A 37 4.62 -7.46 -10.01
CA MET A 37 4.68 -7.58 -8.55
C MET A 37 6.06 -8.01 -8.06
N ARG A 38 6.40 -7.56 -6.84
CA ARG A 38 7.69 -7.84 -6.20
C ARG A 38 7.66 -9.18 -5.47
N ASP A 39 8.77 -9.91 -5.59
CA ASP A 39 9.01 -11.11 -4.80
C ASP A 39 9.62 -10.80 -3.43
N TYR A 40 9.01 -11.30 -2.36
CA TYR A 40 9.55 -11.21 -1.00
C TYR A 40 10.40 -12.44 -0.69
N VAL A 41 11.50 -12.62 -1.45
CA VAL A 41 12.35 -13.82 -1.44
C VAL A 41 12.75 -14.26 -0.02
N LYS A 42 13.09 -13.32 0.87
CA LYS A 42 13.42 -13.61 2.27
C LYS A 42 12.23 -14.23 3.02
N ASN A 43 11.04 -13.66 2.87
CA ASN A 43 9.83 -14.14 3.54
C ASN A 43 9.40 -15.49 2.96
N ILE A 44 9.53 -15.69 1.64
CA ILE A 44 9.26 -16.98 0.99
C ILE A 44 10.19 -18.06 1.51
N HIS A 45 11.48 -17.77 1.60
CA HIS A 45 12.46 -18.72 2.15
C HIS A 45 12.16 -19.04 3.62
N SER A 46 11.84 -18.02 4.42
CA SER A 46 11.44 -18.18 5.82
C SER A 46 10.16 -19.04 5.95
N LEU A 47 9.17 -18.83 5.07
CA LEU A 47 7.92 -19.58 5.04
C LEU A 47 8.16 -21.05 4.70
N LYS A 48 8.97 -21.33 3.67
CA LYS A 48 9.37 -22.70 3.29
C LYS A 48 10.06 -23.44 4.43
N ASN A 49 10.87 -22.72 5.21
CA ASN A 49 11.61 -23.28 6.35
C ASN A 49 10.82 -23.26 7.66
N LYS A 50 9.51 -22.95 7.63
CA LYS A 50 8.64 -22.84 8.82
C LYS A 50 9.12 -21.83 9.88
N ASN A 51 9.95 -20.87 9.47
CA ASN A 51 10.50 -19.81 10.33
C ASN A 51 9.77 -18.47 10.16
N PHE A 52 8.75 -18.41 9.31
CA PHE A 52 7.99 -17.19 9.04
C PHE A 52 6.90 -17.00 10.09
N ASN A 53 6.95 -15.87 10.79
CA ASN A 53 5.95 -15.49 11.77
C ASN A 53 5.17 -14.27 11.26
N ILE A 54 3.98 -14.54 10.72
CA ILE A 54 3.08 -13.49 10.20
C ILE A 54 2.59 -12.56 11.30
N ASP A 55 2.30 -13.09 12.49
CA ASP A 55 1.77 -12.31 13.61
C ASP A 55 2.78 -11.26 14.07
N LYS A 56 4.08 -11.61 14.09
CA LYS A 56 5.17 -10.66 14.33
C LYS A 56 5.22 -9.56 13.27
N GLY A 57 5.01 -9.90 12.00
CA GLY A 57 4.99 -8.94 10.89
C GLY A 57 3.82 -7.95 11.00
N ILE A 58 2.63 -8.46 11.31
CA ILE A 58 1.42 -7.67 11.56
C ILE A 58 1.61 -6.75 12.77
N LYS A 59 2.00 -7.30 13.92
CA LYS A 59 2.29 -6.53 15.15
C LYS A 59 3.27 -5.40 14.90
N ASN A 60 4.38 -5.67 14.20
CA ASN A 60 5.38 -4.63 13.91
C ASN A 60 4.86 -3.51 13.01
N SER A 61 3.98 -3.84 12.06
CA SER A 61 3.41 -2.88 11.13
C SER A 61 2.39 -1.98 11.84
N ILE A 62 1.45 -2.59 12.58
CA ILE A 62 0.43 -1.88 13.36
C ILE A 62 1.06 -1.03 14.46
N LYS A 63 2.11 -1.53 15.14
CA LYS A 63 2.84 -0.76 16.16
C LYS A 63 3.35 0.58 15.62
N GLY A 64 3.56 0.71 14.31
CA GLY A 64 3.96 1.97 13.68
C GLY A 64 2.99 3.13 13.93
N TYR A 65 1.69 2.87 14.08
CA TYR A 65 0.69 3.90 14.36
C TYR A 65 0.74 4.45 15.78
N PHE A 66 1.17 3.64 16.74
CA PHE A 66 1.13 3.94 18.18
C PHE A 66 2.49 4.31 18.76
N LYS A 67 3.47 4.62 17.90
CA LYS A 67 4.79 5.06 18.37
C LYS A 67 4.80 6.56 18.48
N ASP A 68 5.22 7.03 19.65
CA ASP A 68 5.53 8.45 19.90
C ASP A 68 6.64 8.99 18.98
N ILE A 69 7.44 8.13 18.36
CA ILE A 69 8.44 8.51 17.35
C ILE A 69 8.34 7.57 16.17
N GLY A 70 7.89 8.06 15.02
CA GLY A 70 7.65 7.19 13.85
C GLY A 70 7.15 7.89 12.59
N HIS A 71 6.94 7.10 11.53
CA HIS A 71 6.44 7.61 10.24
C HIS A 71 5.01 8.15 10.29
N TYR A 72 4.25 7.76 11.31
CA TYR A 72 2.86 8.15 11.47
C TYR A 72 2.65 9.15 12.61
N GLU A 73 3.67 9.46 13.40
CA GLU A 73 3.61 10.49 14.44
C GLU A 73 3.10 11.80 13.82
N ASP A 74 1.97 12.29 14.33
CA ASP A 74 1.27 13.49 13.83
C ASP A 74 1.04 13.48 12.31
N TYR A 75 0.79 12.30 11.73
CA TYR A 75 0.52 12.19 10.30
C TYR A 75 -0.70 13.03 9.92
N THR A 76 -0.52 13.90 8.94
CA THR A 76 -1.57 14.68 8.32
C THR A 76 -1.50 14.56 6.81
N PHE A 77 -2.66 14.60 6.16
CA PHE A 77 -2.79 14.54 4.73
C PHE A 77 -2.08 15.73 4.06
N SER A 78 -1.22 15.43 3.08
CA SER A 78 -0.45 16.43 2.36
C SER A 78 -1.07 16.77 1.00
N TYR A 79 -1.67 17.95 0.91
CA TYR A 79 -2.08 18.54 -0.38
C TYR A 79 -0.89 18.75 -1.33
N GLU A 80 0.33 18.90 -0.81
CA GLU A 80 1.52 19.02 -1.64
C GLU A 80 1.83 17.70 -2.37
N TYR A 81 1.77 16.57 -1.65
CA TYR A 81 1.93 15.26 -2.29
C TYR A 81 0.80 14.94 -3.28
N LEU A 82 -0.45 15.31 -2.96
CA LEU A 82 -1.55 15.20 -3.91
C LEU A 82 -1.29 16.03 -5.18
N LYS A 83 -0.74 17.24 -5.05
CA LYS A 83 -0.39 18.10 -6.19
C LYS A 83 0.65 17.44 -7.10
N TYR A 84 1.66 16.77 -6.54
CA TYR A 84 2.62 16.01 -7.35
C TYR A 84 1.96 14.83 -8.05
N PHE A 85 1.12 14.08 -7.35
CA PHE A 85 0.36 12.99 -7.96
C PHE A 85 -0.54 13.48 -9.10
N LYS A 86 -1.25 14.59 -8.91
CA LYS A 86 -2.06 15.23 -9.96
C LYS A 86 -1.22 15.58 -11.19
N LYS A 87 -0.01 16.12 -11.02
CA LYS A 87 0.91 16.40 -12.14
C LYS A 87 1.27 15.12 -12.91
N THR A 88 1.49 14.00 -12.22
CA THR A 88 1.73 12.70 -12.88
C THR A 88 0.52 12.25 -13.69
N ILE A 89 -0.68 12.34 -13.12
CA ILE A 89 -1.92 11.96 -13.82
C ILE A 89 -2.16 12.85 -15.04
N ASP A 90 -1.99 14.17 -14.90
CA ASP A 90 -2.16 15.13 -16.00
C ASP A 90 -1.14 14.88 -17.12
N TYR A 91 0.12 14.60 -16.77
CA TYR A 91 1.13 14.19 -17.74
C TYR A 91 0.69 12.93 -18.51
N CYS A 92 0.22 11.89 -17.82
CA CYS A 92 -0.24 10.68 -18.47
C CYS A 92 -1.43 10.93 -19.41
N ARG A 93 -2.42 11.73 -18.98
CA ARG A 93 -3.58 12.12 -19.81
C ARG A 93 -3.14 12.86 -21.08
N ASN A 94 -2.26 13.85 -20.95
CA ASN A 94 -1.77 14.65 -22.07
C ASN A 94 -0.93 13.85 -23.08
N ASN A 95 -0.42 12.69 -22.66
CA ASN A 95 0.38 11.80 -23.50
C ASN A 95 -0.37 10.51 -23.89
N ASN A 96 -1.70 10.48 -23.76
CA ASN A 96 -2.53 9.32 -24.10
C ASN A 96 -2.11 8.02 -23.37
N ILE A 97 -1.60 8.15 -22.14
CA ILE A 97 -1.22 7.02 -21.28
C ILE A 97 -2.40 6.69 -20.36
N LYS A 98 -2.96 5.49 -20.51
CA LYS A 98 -3.99 4.99 -19.60
C LYS A 98 -3.38 4.68 -18.24
N VAL A 99 -3.92 5.28 -17.19
CA VAL A 99 -3.53 5.02 -15.80
C VAL A 99 -4.70 4.33 -15.08
N LEU A 100 -4.38 3.26 -14.35
CA LEU A 100 -5.30 2.58 -13.45
C LEU A 100 -4.79 2.81 -12.02
N VAL A 101 -5.62 3.43 -11.18
CA VAL A 101 -5.27 3.78 -9.81
C VAL A 101 -6.02 2.87 -8.85
N TYR A 102 -5.33 2.39 -7.82
CA TYR A 102 -5.94 1.61 -6.77
C TYR A 102 -5.29 1.86 -5.41
N ILE A 103 -6.07 1.65 -4.35
CA ILE A 103 -5.57 1.63 -2.97
C ILE A 103 -5.42 0.15 -2.58
N PRO A 104 -4.21 -0.32 -2.23
CA PRO A 104 -3.96 -1.74 -1.97
C PRO A 104 -4.75 -2.23 -0.76
N PRO A 105 -5.11 -3.53 -0.71
CA PRO A 105 -5.74 -4.09 0.48
C PRO A 105 -4.77 -4.09 1.65
N MET A 106 -5.28 -3.84 2.85
CA MET A 106 -4.59 -4.04 4.13
C MET A 106 -5.33 -5.09 4.94
N TYR A 107 -4.61 -5.80 5.82
CA TYR A 107 -5.23 -6.78 6.71
C TYR A 107 -6.26 -6.10 7.61
N SER A 108 -7.37 -6.77 7.90
CA SER A 108 -8.51 -6.21 8.64
C SER A 108 -8.15 -5.60 9.99
N ASP A 109 -7.32 -6.26 10.82
CA ASP A 109 -6.87 -5.67 12.08
C ASP A 109 -6.03 -4.39 11.87
N HIS A 110 -5.38 -4.23 10.72
CA HIS A 110 -4.66 -3.01 10.39
C HIS A 110 -5.60 -1.84 10.13
N PHE A 111 -6.71 -2.12 9.45
CA PHE A 111 -7.77 -1.17 9.18
C PHE A 111 -8.45 -0.72 10.49
N ASP A 112 -8.78 -1.66 11.38
CA ASP A 112 -9.33 -1.35 12.71
C ASP A 112 -8.33 -0.54 13.56
N ALA A 113 -7.05 -0.91 13.52
CA ALA A 113 -6.01 -0.24 14.29
C ALA A 113 -5.75 1.19 13.82
N LEU A 114 -5.88 1.48 12.51
CA LEU A 114 -5.80 2.84 11.97
C LEU A 114 -6.82 3.76 12.67
N SER A 115 -8.07 3.30 12.82
CA SER A 115 -9.10 4.08 13.51
C SER A 115 -8.83 4.20 15.01
N SER A 116 -8.35 3.13 15.65
CA SER A 116 -8.00 3.15 17.08
C SER A 116 -6.79 4.04 17.37
N ALA A 117 -5.99 4.34 16.35
CA ALA A 117 -4.87 5.29 16.41
C ALA A 117 -5.25 6.70 15.92
N GLU A 118 -6.54 7.00 15.78
CA GLU A 118 -7.06 8.33 15.41
C GLU A 118 -6.68 8.83 14.00
N TYR A 119 -6.20 7.95 13.11
CA TYR A 119 -5.83 8.31 11.72
C TYR A 119 -6.95 8.12 10.69
N TYR A 120 -8.15 7.69 11.10
CA TYR A 120 -9.21 7.39 10.14
C TYR A 120 -9.70 8.62 9.38
N ASP A 121 -9.80 9.77 10.04
CA ASP A 121 -10.25 11.01 9.40
C ASP A 121 -9.27 11.48 8.30
N GLU A 122 -7.96 11.35 8.54
CA GLU A 122 -6.92 11.62 7.53
C GLU A 122 -6.99 10.63 6.36
N PHE A 123 -7.30 9.36 6.65
CA PHE A 123 -7.49 8.33 5.63
C PHE A 123 -8.74 8.58 4.78
N GLU A 124 -9.83 9.04 5.38
CA GLU A 124 -11.05 9.47 4.71
C GLU A 124 -10.79 10.70 3.84
N LEU A 125 -10.10 11.72 4.38
CA LEU A 125 -9.72 12.92 3.64
C LEU A 125 -8.85 12.58 2.42
N PHE A 126 -7.85 11.71 2.57
CA PHE A 126 -7.04 11.22 1.46
C PHE A 126 -7.90 10.65 0.33
N LYS A 127 -8.87 9.79 0.64
CA LYS A 127 -9.76 9.16 -0.35
C LYS A 127 -10.68 10.18 -1.03
N LYS A 128 -11.22 11.14 -0.27
CA LYS A 128 -12.04 12.25 -0.78
C LYS A 128 -11.26 13.17 -1.71
N GLU A 129 -10.02 13.48 -1.38
CA GLU A 129 -9.18 14.32 -2.24
C GLU A 129 -8.65 13.57 -3.46
N LEU A 130 -8.36 12.28 -3.35
CA LEU A 130 -7.88 11.46 -4.46
C LEU A 130 -8.92 11.37 -5.58
N VAL A 131 -10.20 11.17 -5.26
CA VAL A 131 -11.27 10.99 -6.27
C VAL A 131 -11.50 12.27 -7.09
N LYS A 132 -11.15 13.43 -6.53
CA LYS A 132 -11.19 14.71 -7.28
C LYS A 132 -10.18 14.74 -8.42
N VAL A 133 -9.08 13.99 -8.28
CA VAL A 133 -8.00 13.88 -9.27
C VAL A 133 -8.28 12.77 -10.28
N VAL A 134 -8.68 11.58 -9.82
CA VAL A 134 -8.83 10.38 -10.65
C VAL A 134 -9.72 9.34 -9.96
N ASP A 135 -10.54 8.63 -10.73
CA ASP A 135 -11.27 7.45 -10.24
C ASP A 135 -10.29 6.34 -9.86
N TYR A 136 -10.64 5.53 -8.86
CA TYR A 136 -9.76 4.46 -8.37
C TYR A 136 -10.54 3.24 -7.93
N VAL A 137 -9.83 2.12 -7.76
CA VAL A 137 -10.38 0.93 -7.10
C VAL A 137 -9.86 0.84 -5.67
N ASP A 138 -10.77 0.76 -4.71
CA ASP A 138 -10.44 0.64 -3.29
C ASP A 138 -10.57 -0.80 -2.81
N PHE A 139 -9.48 -1.38 -2.31
CA PHE A 139 -9.45 -2.74 -1.78
C PHE A 139 -9.38 -2.79 -0.25
N THR A 140 -9.56 -1.65 0.43
CA THR A 140 -9.48 -1.53 1.89
C THR A 140 -10.79 -1.95 2.58
N GLY A 141 -10.83 -1.92 3.91
CA GLY A 141 -11.97 -2.39 4.71
C GLY A 141 -12.00 -3.90 4.96
N HIS A 142 -13.09 -4.38 5.54
CA HIS A 142 -13.31 -5.81 5.82
C HIS A 142 -13.97 -6.51 4.64
N ASN A 143 -13.29 -7.50 4.09
CA ASN A 143 -13.78 -8.32 2.99
C ASN A 143 -13.11 -9.70 2.99
N THR A 144 -13.52 -10.55 2.05
CA THR A 144 -13.04 -11.93 1.90
C THR A 144 -11.50 -12.04 1.85
N ILE A 145 -10.80 -11.07 1.25
CA ILE A 145 -9.33 -11.10 1.14
C ILE A 145 -8.68 -10.51 2.38
N THR A 146 -9.20 -9.40 2.91
CA THR A 146 -8.58 -8.66 4.02
C THR A 146 -8.75 -9.34 5.37
N ASN A 147 -9.78 -10.17 5.54
CA ASN A 147 -10.02 -10.91 6.78
C ASN A 147 -9.06 -12.11 6.99
N ASN A 148 -8.29 -12.52 5.98
CA ASN A 148 -7.37 -13.65 6.11
C ASN A 148 -5.90 -13.17 6.18
N LYS A 149 -5.33 -13.16 7.38
CA LYS A 149 -3.93 -12.76 7.63
C LYS A 149 -2.90 -13.54 6.79
N ASN A 150 -3.20 -14.80 6.45
CA ASN A 150 -2.28 -15.64 5.67
C ASN A 150 -2.16 -15.20 4.20
N ASN A 151 -3.00 -14.26 3.78
CA ASN A 151 -2.90 -13.63 2.47
C ASN A 151 -1.75 -12.63 2.37
N TYR A 152 -1.03 -12.34 3.45
CA TYR A 152 -0.06 -11.26 3.49
C TYR A 152 1.34 -11.68 3.96
N TRP A 153 2.31 -10.82 3.69
CA TRP A 153 3.69 -10.87 4.20
C TRP A 153 3.88 -10.08 5.50
N ASP A 154 3.01 -9.09 5.72
CA ASP A 154 2.83 -8.28 6.93
C ASP A 154 1.38 -7.76 6.93
N SER A 155 1.02 -6.67 7.60
CA SER A 155 -0.38 -6.21 7.58
C SER A 155 -0.78 -5.36 6.36
N SER A 156 0.15 -5.10 5.42
CA SER A 156 -0.10 -4.23 4.25
C SER A 156 0.32 -4.84 2.91
N HIS A 157 1.22 -5.81 2.91
CA HIS A 157 1.78 -6.37 1.68
C HIS A 157 1.18 -7.73 1.36
N LEU A 158 0.23 -7.73 0.42
CA LEU A 158 -0.41 -8.95 -0.08
C LEU A 158 0.62 -9.91 -0.70
N ARG A 159 0.42 -11.21 -0.45
CA ARG A 159 1.20 -12.26 -1.09
C ARG A 159 0.91 -12.28 -2.58
N LYS A 160 1.95 -12.60 -3.34
CA LYS A 160 1.94 -12.55 -4.80
C LYS A 160 0.78 -13.35 -5.38
N GLU A 161 0.48 -14.52 -4.84
CA GLU A 161 -0.55 -15.43 -5.33
C GLU A 161 -1.94 -14.76 -5.41
N LEU A 162 -2.21 -13.79 -4.53
CA LEU A 162 -3.48 -13.06 -4.52
C LEU A 162 -3.45 -11.72 -5.26
N THR A 163 -2.28 -11.24 -5.68
CA THR A 163 -2.17 -10.02 -6.49
C THR A 163 -2.87 -10.15 -7.85
N GLU A 164 -3.02 -11.38 -8.36
CA GLU A 164 -3.80 -11.63 -9.56
C GLU A 164 -5.30 -11.34 -9.40
N VAL A 165 -5.85 -11.44 -8.18
CA VAL A 165 -7.26 -11.09 -7.90
C VAL A 165 -7.44 -9.58 -7.97
N VAL A 166 -6.47 -8.82 -7.43
CA VAL A 166 -6.41 -7.35 -7.57
C VAL A 166 -6.35 -6.96 -9.05
N MET A 167 -5.46 -7.59 -9.82
CA MET A 167 -5.33 -7.33 -11.26
C MET A 167 -6.60 -7.70 -12.03
N ALA A 168 -7.22 -8.84 -11.72
CA ALA A 168 -8.45 -9.24 -12.37
C ALA A 168 -9.57 -8.21 -12.15
N LYS A 169 -9.69 -7.66 -10.93
CA LYS A 169 -10.65 -6.59 -10.64
C LYS A 169 -10.29 -5.28 -11.36
N LEU A 170 -9.02 -4.87 -11.30
CA LEU A 170 -8.56 -3.60 -11.88
C LEU A 170 -8.67 -3.57 -13.42
N PHE A 171 -8.41 -4.69 -14.08
CA PHE A 171 -8.53 -4.83 -15.54
C PHE A 171 -9.90 -5.33 -16.01
N ASN A 172 -10.85 -5.55 -15.09
CA ASN A 172 -12.15 -6.18 -15.37
C ASN A 172 -12.00 -7.50 -16.16
N ALA A 173 -10.99 -8.31 -15.80
CA ALA A 173 -10.68 -9.56 -16.48
C ALA A 173 -11.66 -10.66 -16.04
N LYS A 174 -12.61 -10.99 -16.93
CA LYS A 174 -13.64 -12.03 -16.70
C LYS A 174 -13.07 -13.45 -16.51
N SER A 175 -11.80 -13.68 -16.84
CA SER A 175 -11.15 -14.99 -16.76
C SER A 175 -10.86 -15.47 -15.33
N LYS A 176 -10.96 -14.59 -14.31
CA LYS A 176 -10.70 -14.94 -12.92
C LYS A 176 -11.86 -14.50 -12.03
N LYS A 177 -12.44 -15.45 -11.28
CA LYS A 177 -13.44 -15.13 -10.25
C LYS A 177 -12.79 -14.30 -9.16
N THR A 178 -13.41 -13.16 -8.84
CA THR A 178 -13.04 -12.27 -7.74
C THR A 178 -14.19 -12.28 -6.72
N PRO A 179 -13.91 -12.20 -5.41
CA PRO A 179 -14.97 -12.03 -4.42
C PRO A 179 -15.78 -10.77 -4.71
N LEU A 180 -17.11 -10.85 -4.53
CA LEU A 180 -18.01 -9.73 -4.83
C LEU A 180 -17.75 -8.51 -3.93
N ASP A 181 -17.38 -8.77 -2.67
CA ASP A 181 -17.04 -7.80 -1.64
C ASP A 181 -15.60 -7.25 -1.76
N PHE A 182 -14.83 -7.65 -2.79
CA PHE A 182 -13.44 -7.25 -2.94
C PHE A 182 -13.25 -6.27 -4.10
N GLY A 183 -12.80 -5.06 -3.75
CA GLY A 183 -12.54 -3.97 -4.69
C GLY A 183 -13.81 -3.20 -5.05
N VAL A 184 -13.90 -1.95 -4.60
CA VAL A 184 -14.98 -1.03 -4.96
C VAL A 184 -14.44 -0.03 -5.99
N ALA A 185 -15.14 0.14 -7.11
CA ALA A 185 -14.80 1.20 -8.05
C ALA A 185 -15.36 2.53 -7.52
N VAL A 186 -14.48 3.46 -7.18
CA VAL A 186 -14.81 4.73 -6.52
C VAL A 186 -14.63 5.87 -7.51
N ASN A 187 -15.65 6.72 -7.59
CA ASN A 187 -15.70 7.94 -8.40
C ASN A 187 -16.39 9.05 -7.60
N LYS A 188 -16.55 10.23 -8.22
CA LYS A 188 -17.14 11.39 -7.55
C LYS A 188 -18.60 11.21 -7.13
N ASP A 189 -19.30 10.27 -7.75
CA ASP A 189 -20.73 10.07 -7.53
C ASP A 189 -20.98 9.14 -6.32
N ASN A 190 -20.05 8.25 -6.00
CA ASN A 190 -20.22 7.24 -4.94
C ASN A 190 -19.23 7.35 -3.76
N ILE A 191 -18.35 8.34 -3.76
CA ILE A 191 -17.31 8.48 -2.73
C ILE A 191 -17.89 8.57 -1.32
N ASP A 192 -18.96 9.34 -1.11
CA ASP A 192 -19.53 9.54 0.23
C ASP A 192 -20.16 8.24 0.76
N GLU A 193 -20.97 7.56 -0.06
CA GLU A 193 -21.54 6.25 0.27
C GLU A 193 -20.45 5.21 0.58
N HIS A 194 -19.38 5.18 -0.22
CA HIS A 194 -18.26 4.26 0.00
C HIS A 194 -17.57 4.50 1.34
N LEU A 195 -17.39 5.76 1.74
CA LEU A 195 -16.74 6.11 3.00
C LEU A 195 -17.62 5.84 4.22
N GLU A 196 -18.92 6.08 4.12
CA GLU A 196 -19.89 5.67 5.14
C GLU A 196 -19.87 4.15 5.34
N ASN A 197 -19.84 3.39 4.24
CA ASN A 197 -19.73 1.94 4.29
C ASN A 197 -18.43 1.47 4.93
N LEU A 198 -17.28 2.08 4.63
CA LEU A 198 -16.01 1.76 5.29
C LEU A 198 -16.06 2.09 6.78
N LYS A 199 -16.62 3.25 7.15
CA LYS A 199 -16.70 3.70 8.55
C LYS A 199 -17.57 2.77 9.38
N ALA A 200 -18.67 2.28 8.82
CA ALA A 200 -19.56 1.32 9.46
C ALA A 200 -18.92 -0.07 9.69
N GLN A 201 -17.84 -0.40 8.98
CA GLN A 201 -17.14 -1.68 9.15
C GLN A 201 -16.13 -1.67 10.30
N ILE A 202 -15.68 -0.50 10.75
CA ILE A 202 -14.63 -0.35 11.75
C ILE A 202 -15.05 -1.03 13.06
N LYS A 203 -14.13 -1.82 13.62
CA LYS A 203 -14.27 -2.44 14.92
C LYS A 203 -13.23 -1.87 15.88
N SER A 204 -13.52 -1.98 17.18
CA SER A 204 -12.52 -1.70 18.21
C SER A 204 -11.34 -2.65 18.04
N TYR A 205 -10.13 -2.09 17.95
CA TYR A 205 -8.91 -2.88 17.92
C TYR A 205 -8.42 -3.18 19.34
N ASP A 206 -8.09 -4.44 19.61
CA ASP A 206 -7.49 -4.85 20.88
C ASP A 206 -5.99 -4.51 20.89
N LEU A 207 -5.64 -3.46 21.62
CA LEU A 207 -4.28 -2.94 21.71
C LEU A 207 -3.30 -3.93 22.34
N ASP A 208 -3.75 -4.85 23.20
CA ASP A 208 -2.85 -5.82 23.83
C ASP A 208 -2.22 -6.78 22.81
N LYS A 209 -2.89 -7.00 21.67
CA LYS A 209 -2.31 -7.76 20.53
C LYS A 209 -1.05 -7.10 19.97
N THR A 210 -0.92 -5.78 20.08
CA THR A 210 0.19 -5.02 19.50
C THR A 210 1.14 -4.40 20.53
N LEU A 211 0.62 -3.91 21.64
CA LEU A 211 1.37 -3.23 22.70
C LEU A 211 1.65 -4.14 23.89
N GLY A 212 0.92 -5.24 24.04
CA GLY A 212 1.17 -6.25 25.06
C GLY A 212 2.56 -6.89 24.90
N ASN A 213 3.14 -7.28 26.04
CA ASN A 213 4.47 -7.90 26.12
C ASN A 213 4.54 -9.25 25.38
#